data_AF-A0A8J6WWQ1-F1
#
_entry.id   AF-A0A8J6WWQ1-F1
#
_cell.length_a   1.000
_cell.length_b   1.000
_cell.length_c   1.000
_cell.angle_alpha   90.00
_cell.angle_beta   90.00
_cell.angle_gamma   90.00
#
_symmetry.space_group_name_H-M   'P 1'
#
loop_
_entity.id
_entity.type
_entity.pdbx_description
1 polymer ?
#
loop_
_entity_poly.entity_id
_entity_poly.type
_entity_poly.pdbx_seq_one_letter_code
_entity_poly.pdbx_strand_id
1 'polypeptide(L)'
;MQLLEQGNKPKQIQEITGVSIKLIKRWAISPSRSRKSKYLDELKQRCVSLYREGKTMLEVARLTGVPAQRVKDWAKKAGVRGVNTGGRPSMYSQEVKQDCLRLRAEGKSCNQIEELTGINAETVYKWVRKSCMKLSSEGKNPDEVAKLTGVDVKLVSRWLKSKF
;
A
#
# COMPACT_ATOMS: atom_id res chain seq x y z
N MET A 1 -8.25 -17.37 38.67
CA MET A 1 -8.21 -18.10 37.38
C MET A 1 -7.64 -19.52 37.51
N GLN A 2 -6.84 -19.83 38.53
CA GLN A 2 -6.25 -21.17 38.78
C GLN A 2 -7.26 -22.28 39.18
N LEU A 3 -8.43 -21.92 39.74
CA LEU A 3 -9.37 -22.90 40.34
C LEU A 3 -10.18 -23.72 39.32
N LEU A 4 -10.44 -23.19 38.11
CA LEU A 4 -11.14 -23.92 37.03
C LEU A 4 -10.23 -24.97 36.37
N GLU A 5 -8.92 -24.72 36.31
CA GLU A 5 -7.92 -25.65 35.77
C GLU A 5 -7.63 -26.81 36.72
N GLN A 6 -7.88 -26.62 38.02
CA GLN A 6 -7.78 -27.65 39.07
C GLN A 6 -8.99 -28.62 39.10
N GLY A 7 -9.89 -28.56 38.11
CA GLY A 7 -11.03 -29.49 37.99
C GLY A 7 -12.21 -29.22 38.92
N ASN A 8 -12.21 -28.09 39.64
CA ASN A 8 -13.30 -27.75 40.56
C ASN A 8 -14.61 -27.44 39.81
N LYS A 9 -15.74 -27.96 40.31
CA LYS A 9 -17.06 -27.68 39.73
C LYS A 9 -17.45 -26.22 40.00
N PRO A 10 -18.19 -25.54 39.10
CA PRO A 10 -18.54 -24.12 39.26
C PRO A 10 -19.22 -23.74 40.59
N LYS A 11 -19.92 -24.69 41.23
CA LYS A 11 -20.56 -24.49 42.55
C LYS A 11 -19.53 -24.38 43.69
N GLN A 12 -18.47 -25.19 43.66
CA GLN A 12 -17.39 -25.15 44.65
C GLN A 12 -16.58 -23.86 44.52
N ILE A 13 -16.39 -23.38 43.28
CA ILE A 13 -15.69 -22.12 43.02
C ILE A 13 -16.51 -20.93 43.53
N GLN A 14 -17.84 -20.96 43.43
CA GLN A 14 -18.71 -19.96 44.05
C GLN A 14 -18.53 -19.94 45.57
N GLU A 15 -18.51 -21.10 46.23
CA GLU A 15 -18.36 -21.16 47.70
C GLU A 15 -17.01 -20.63 48.17
N ILE A 16 -15.94 -20.89 47.42
CA ILE A 16 -14.58 -20.42 47.77
C ILE A 16 -14.39 -18.93 47.47
N THR A 17 -14.99 -18.42 46.39
CA THR A 17 -14.68 -17.06 45.87
C THR A 17 -15.81 -16.04 46.04
N GLY A 18 -17.00 -16.48 46.42
CA GLY A 18 -18.22 -15.66 46.44
C GLY A 18 -18.73 -15.25 45.05
N VAL A 19 -18.07 -15.65 43.97
CA VAL A 19 -18.41 -15.23 42.61
C VAL A 19 -19.59 -16.05 42.08
N SER A 20 -20.58 -15.36 41.48
CA SER A 20 -21.75 -16.00 40.88
C SER A 20 -21.39 -17.07 39.83
N ILE A 21 -22.04 -18.23 39.90
CA ILE A 21 -21.93 -19.33 38.90
C ILE A 21 -22.09 -18.82 37.46
N LYS A 22 -22.96 -17.82 37.23
CA LYS A 22 -23.18 -17.25 35.89
C LYS A 22 -21.93 -16.61 35.32
N LEU A 23 -21.16 -15.92 36.18
CA LEU A 23 -19.91 -15.27 35.81
C LEU A 23 -18.79 -16.31 35.59
N ILE A 24 -18.73 -17.33 36.45
CA ILE A 24 -17.80 -18.47 36.32
C ILE A 24 -18.02 -19.21 34.99
N LYS A 25 -19.28 -19.50 34.61
CA LYS A 25 -19.60 -20.13 33.32
C LYS A 25 -19.25 -19.23 32.12
N ARG A 26 -19.50 -17.93 32.21
CA ARG A 26 -19.11 -16.97 31.16
C ARG A 26 -17.60 -16.95 30.95
N TRP A 27 -16.83 -16.99 32.03
CA TRP A 27 -15.37 -17.09 31.97
C TRP A 27 -14.88 -18.42 31.42
N ALA A 28 -15.58 -19.53 31.65
CA ALA A 28 -15.26 -20.83 31.03
C ALA A 28 -15.50 -20.86 29.51
N ILE A 29 -16.44 -20.05 29.00
CA ILE A 29 -16.74 -19.96 27.57
C ILE A 29 -15.71 -19.07 26.83
N SER A 30 -15.21 -18.00 27.45
CA SER A 30 -14.24 -17.08 26.83
C SER A 30 -12.95 -17.72 26.27
N PRO A 31 -12.27 -18.67 26.93
CA PRO A 31 -11.06 -19.29 26.36
C PRO A 31 -11.36 -20.24 25.20
N SER A 32 -12.59 -20.75 25.10
CA SER A 32 -12.96 -21.77 24.10
C SER A 32 -13.11 -21.24 22.65
N ARG A 33 -13.18 -19.91 22.45
CA ARG A 33 -13.25 -19.30 21.10
C ARG A 33 -11.90 -19.29 20.35
N SER A 34 -10.83 -19.80 20.96
CA SER A 34 -9.45 -19.72 20.45
C SER A 34 -9.01 -20.87 19.52
N ARG A 35 -9.83 -21.92 19.33
CA ARG A 35 -9.44 -23.07 18.48
C ARG A 35 -9.37 -22.79 16.98
N LYS A 36 -9.88 -21.66 16.48
CA LYS A 36 -9.80 -21.26 15.07
C LYS A 36 -8.50 -20.51 14.68
N SER A 37 -7.55 -20.29 15.62
CA SER A 37 -6.43 -19.36 15.39
C SER A 37 -5.18 -20.01 14.80
N LYS A 38 -4.72 -21.17 15.30
CA LYS A 38 -3.36 -21.64 15.00
C LYS A 38 -3.09 -21.99 13.53
N TYR A 39 -3.98 -22.76 12.90
CA TYR A 39 -3.88 -23.08 11.46
C TYR A 39 -3.99 -21.81 10.58
N LEU A 40 -4.78 -20.83 11.04
CA LEU A 40 -4.94 -19.56 10.34
C LEU A 40 -3.70 -18.66 10.51
N ASP A 41 -3.04 -18.72 11.66
CA ASP A 41 -1.82 -17.96 11.96
C ASP A 41 -0.62 -18.49 11.18
N GLU A 42 -0.44 -19.82 11.11
CA GLU A 42 0.60 -20.45 10.27
C GLU A 42 0.37 -20.15 8.78
N LEU A 43 -0.88 -20.25 8.31
CA LEU A 43 -1.25 -19.90 6.94
C LEU A 43 -1.00 -18.41 6.62
N LYS A 44 -1.32 -17.53 7.57
CA LYS A 44 -1.05 -16.09 7.46
C LYS A 44 0.45 -15.81 7.40
N GLN A 45 1.24 -16.43 8.27
CA GLN A 45 2.70 -16.28 8.27
C GLN A 45 3.30 -16.77 6.94
N ARG A 46 2.83 -17.91 6.43
CA ARG A 46 3.23 -18.44 5.11
C ARG A 46 2.89 -17.46 3.98
N CYS A 47 1.69 -16.89 3.97
CA CYS A 47 1.31 -15.89 2.97
C CYS A 47 2.18 -14.63 3.03
N VAL A 48 2.50 -14.15 4.23
CA VAL A 48 3.36 -12.98 4.42
C VAL A 48 4.81 -13.28 4.02
N SER A 49 5.33 -14.49 4.29
CA SER A 49 6.67 -14.93 3.84
C SER A 49 6.78 -14.93 2.32
N LEU A 50 5.84 -15.59 1.63
CA LEU A 50 5.82 -15.64 0.17
C LEU A 50 5.75 -14.24 -0.45
N TYR A 51 5.00 -13.34 0.19
CA TYR A 51 4.91 -11.95 -0.25
C TYR A 51 6.21 -11.18 0.00
N ARG A 52 6.94 -11.48 1.08
CA ARG A 52 8.27 -10.92 1.39
C ARG A 52 9.35 -11.42 0.43
N GLU A 53 9.24 -12.67 -0.03
CA GLU A 53 10.07 -13.28 -1.08
C GLU A 53 9.85 -12.64 -2.46
N GLY A 54 8.91 -11.71 -2.59
CA GLY A 54 8.65 -10.98 -3.82
C GLY A 54 7.54 -11.57 -4.69
N LYS A 55 6.83 -12.61 -4.23
CA LYS A 55 5.67 -13.12 -4.96
C LYS A 55 4.51 -12.12 -4.89
N THR A 56 3.78 -12.01 -6.00
CA THR A 56 2.63 -11.13 -6.10
C THR A 56 1.45 -11.65 -5.28
N MET A 57 0.51 -10.78 -4.90
CA MET A 57 -0.67 -11.19 -4.12
C MET A 57 -1.50 -12.25 -4.85
N LEU A 58 -1.52 -12.21 -6.19
CA LEU A 58 -2.21 -13.17 -7.04
C LEU A 58 -1.50 -14.53 -7.06
N GLU A 59 -0.17 -14.54 -7.13
CA GLU A 59 0.61 -15.78 -7.04
C GLU A 59 0.49 -16.41 -5.66
N VAL A 60 0.58 -15.60 -4.59
CA VAL A 60 0.34 -16.08 -3.23
C VAL A 60 -1.07 -16.68 -3.11
N ALA A 61 -2.08 -16.01 -3.67
CA ALA A 61 -3.45 -16.52 -3.66
C ALA A 61 -3.60 -17.86 -4.40
N ARG A 62 -2.93 -18.02 -5.55
CA ARG A 62 -2.89 -19.29 -6.29
C ARG A 62 -2.20 -20.40 -5.50
N LEU A 63 -1.11 -20.09 -4.80
CA LEU A 63 -0.30 -21.06 -4.07
C LEU A 63 -0.93 -21.48 -2.73
N THR A 64 -1.67 -20.59 -2.07
CA THR A 64 -2.21 -20.84 -0.72
C THR A 64 -3.72 -20.99 -0.68
N GLY A 65 -4.43 -20.70 -1.78
CA GLY A 65 -5.89 -20.67 -1.84
C GLY A 65 -6.53 -19.51 -1.09
N VAL A 66 -5.71 -18.61 -0.52
CA VAL A 66 -6.20 -17.43 0.23
C VAL A 66 -6.51 -16.30 -0.75
N PRO A 67 -7.67 -15.62 -0.67
CA PRO A 67 -7.97 -14.48 -1.53
C PRO A 67 -6.88 -13.40 -1.46
N ALA A 68 -6.46 -12.87 -2.61
CA ALA A 68 -5.39 -11.87 -2.72
C ALA A 68 -5.60 -10.64 -1.83
N GLN A 69 -6.86 -10.22 -1.65
CA GLN A 69 -7.22 -9.11 -0.76
C GLN A 69 -6.88 -9.38 0.71
N ARG A 70 -7.03 -10.62 1.17
CA ARG A 70 -6.65 -11.02 2.54
C ARG A 70 -5.13 -11.04 2.72
N VAL A 71 -4.41 -11.51 1.72
CA VAL A 71 -2.94 -11.47 1.68
C VAL A 71 -2.45 -10.01 1.77
N LYS A 72 -3.06 -9.09 1.02
CA LYS A 72 -2.77 -7.65 1.07
C LYS A 72 -2.96 -7.08 2.47
N ASP A 73 -4.08 -7.37 3.12
CA ASP A 73 -4.38 -6.86 4.45
C ASP A 73 -3.40 -7.40 5.51
N TRP A 74 -3.01 -8.68 5.39
CA TRP A 74 -2.02 -9.29 6.28
C TRP A 74 -0.62 -8.73 6.06
N ALA A 75 -0.19 -8.58 4.81
CA ALA A 75 1.09 -7.96 4.49
C ALA A 75 1.15 -6.51 4.98
N LYS A 76 0.07 -5.74 4.81
CA LYS A 76 -0.05 -4.37 5.34
C LYS A 76 0.09 -4.35 6.86
N LYS A 77 -0.62 -5.23 7.57
CA LYS A 77 -0.51 -5.35 9.04
C LYS A 77 0.88 -5.78 9.50
N ALA A 78 1.58 -6.59 8.71
CA ALA A 78 2.95 -7.02 8.97
C ALA A 78 4.01 -6.01 8.53
N GLY A 79 3.62 -4.85 8.00
CA GLY A 79 4.55 -3.83 7.48
C GLY A 79 5.31 -4.26 6.22
N VAL A 80 4.93 -5.37 5.58
CA VAL A 80 5.57 -5.86 4.36
C VAL A 80 4.98 -5.14 3.17
N ARG A 81 5.81 -4.32 2.52
CA ARG A 81 5.52 -3.77 1.19
C ARG A 81 5.90 -4.81 0.17
N GLY A 82 4.95 -5.23 -0.65
CA GLY A 82 5.26 -6.19 -1.71
C GLY A 82 5.64 -5.53 -3.01
N VAL A 83 5.86 -6.37 -3.99
CA VAL A 83 6.13 -5.96 -5.36
C VAL A 83 4.93 -5.17 -5.87
N ASN A 84 5.16 -3.91 -6.23
CA ASN A 84 4.18 -3.04 -6.88
C ASN A 84 3.72 -3.75 -8.16
N THR A 85 2.60 -4.43 -8.08
CA THR A 85 2.04 -5.17 -9.20
C THR A 85 1.19 -4.20 -10.00
N GLY A 86 1.77 -3.78 -11.12
CA GLY A 86 1.01 -3.65 -12.35
C GLY A 86 -0.20 -2.74 -12.28
N GLY A 87 0.04 -1.44 -12.12
CA GLY A 87 -0.80 -0.52 -12.89
C GLY A 87 -0.76 -0.93 -14.37
N ARG A 88 -1.82 -0.64 -15.13
CA ARG A 88 -1.85 -0.86 -16.59
C ARG A 88 -0.48 -0.47 -17.18
N PRO A 89 0.17 -1.35 -17.96
CA PRO A 89 1.43 -1.00 -18.61
C PRO A 89 1.29 0.37 -19.26
N SER A 90 2.28 1.21 -19.03
CA SER A 90 2.28 2.55 -19.62
C SER A 90 2.13 2.38 -21.13
N MET A 91 1.05 2.91 -21.69
CA MET A 91 0.77 2.86 -23.12
C MET A 91 1.90 3.51 -23.95
N TYR A 92 2.67 4.39 -23.32
CA TYR A 92 3.82 5.07 -23.91
C TYR A 92 5.12 4.52 -23.31
N SER A 93 6.11 4.26 -24.18
CA SER A 93 7.47 3.87 -23.78
C SER A 93 8.15 4.99 -22.99
N GLN A 94 9.26 4.65 -22.32
CA GLN A 94 10.03 5.64 -21.56
C GLN A 94 10.71 6.65 -22.50
N GLU A 95 11.11 6.22 -23.69
CA GLU A 95 11.74 7.05 -24.72
C GLU A 95 10.77 8.15 -25.19
N VAL A 96 9.54 7.76 -25.54
CA VAL A 96 8.49 8.71 -25.96
C VAL A 96 8.24 9.78 -24.89
N LYS A 97 8.23 9.39 -23.62
CA LYS A 97 8.09 10.36 -22.51
C LYS A 97 9.28 11.31 -22.45
N GLN A 98 10.50 10.81 -22.62
CA GLN A 98 11.70 11.63 -22.59
C GLN A 98 11.73 12.61 -23.76
N ASP A 99 11.31 12.19 -24.96
CA ASP A 99 11.20 13.07 -26.12
C ASP A 99 10.20 14.20 -25.88
N CYS A 100 9.00 13.91 -25.35
CA CYS A 100 8.04 14.95 -24.98
C CYS A 100 8.57 15.92 -23.91
N LEU A 101 9.31 15.40 -22.91
CA LEU A 101 9.92 16.24 -21.87
C LEU A 101 11.04 17.13 -22.44
N ARG A 102 11.83 16.61 -23.40
CA ARG A 102 12.86 17.39 -24.11
C ARG A 102 12.24 18.50 -24.94
N LEU A 103 11.22 18.19 -25.75
CA LEU A 103 10.47 19.19 -26.53
C LEU A 103 9.89 20.29 -25.64
N ARG A 104 9.45 19.92 -24.43
CA ARG A 104 8.98 20.90 -23.45
C ARG A 104 10.10 21.76 -22.88
N ALA A 105 11.26 21.18 -22.58
CA ALA A 105 12.45 21.92 -22.14
C ALA A 105 12.98 22.90 -23.21
N GLU A 106 12.81 22.56 -24.50
CA GLU A 106 13.08 23.46 -25.64
C GLU A 106 12.08 24.63 -25.77
N GLY A 107 11.07 24.71 -24.90
CA GLY A 107 10.10 25.81 -24.86
C GLY A 107 8.82 25.57 -25.65
N LYS A 108 8.60 24.37 -26.22
CA LYS A 108 7.33 24.06 -26.91
C LYS A 108 6.19 23.89 -25.91
N SER A 109 5.02 24.43 -26.22
CA SER A 109 3.80 24.24 -25.42
C SER A 109 3.28 22.80 -25.51
N CYS A 110 2.45 22.37 -24.55
CA CYS A 110 1.84 21.03 -24.61
C CYS A 110 1.04 20.80 -25.90
N ASN A 111 0.36 21.84 -26.41
CA ASN A 111 -0.45 21.75 -27.63
C ASN A 111 0.44 21.57 -28.86
N GLN A 112 1.56 22.29 -28.94
CA GLN A 112 2.54 22.09 -30.02
C GLN A 112 3.18 20.69 -29.96
N ILE A 113 3.40 20.15 -28.76
CA ILE A 113 3.92 18.79 -28.59
C ILE A 113 2.87 17.76 -29.05
N GLU A 114 1.59 18.00 -28.77
CA GLU A 114 0.49 17.17 -29.26
C GLU A 114 0.43 17.16 -30.80
N GLU A 115 0.54 18.33 -31.44
CA GLU A 115 0.59 18.43 -32.91
C GLU A 115 1.79 17.67 -33.50
N LEU A 116 2.95 17.71 -32.84
CA LEU A 116 4.18 17.04 -33.32
C LEU A 116 4.21 15.53 -33.07
N THR A 117 3.64 15.07 -31.96
CA THR A 117 3.79 13.67 -31.49
C THR A 117 2.50 12.86 -31.54
N GLY A 118 1.35 13.51 -31.73
CA GLY A 118 0.02 12.91 -31.62
C GLY A 118 -0.39 12.56 -30.19
N ILE A 119 0.41 12.94 -29.18
CA ILE A 119 0.15 12.63 -27.78
C ILE A 119 -0.64 13.77 -27.15
N ASN A 120 -1.81 13.42 -26.61
CA ASN A 120 -2.70 14.38 -25.97
C ASN A 120 -1.98 15.32 -24.98
N ALA A 121 -2.20 16.63 -25.12
CA ALA A 121 -1.54 17.68 -24.33
C ALA A 121 -1.70 17.49 -22.81
N GLU A 122 -2.81 16.92 -22.36
CA GLU A 122 -3.05 16.62 -20.94
C GLU A 122 -2.15 15.49 -20.43
N THR A 123 -1.85 14.51 -21.29
CA THR A 123 -0.91 13.42 -20.98
C THR A 123 0.51 13.98 -20.82
N VAL A 124 0.92 14.83 -21.77
CA VAL A 124 2.21 15.54 -21.70
C VAL A 124 2.30 16.40 -20.45
N TYR A 125 1.23 17.16 -20.13
CA TYR A 125 1.15 17.96 -18.90
C TYR A 125 1.36 17.13 -17.64
N LYS A 126 0.71 15.95 -17.54
CA LYS A 126 0.88 15.03 -16.40
C LYS A 126 2.32 14.55 -16.25
N TRP A 127 3.01 14.26 -17.36
CA TRP A 127 4.42 13.86 -17.33
C TRP A 127 5.33 14.99 -16.88
N VAL A 128 5.13 16.20 -17.41
CA VAL A 128 5.90 17.39 -17.03
C VAL A 128 5.74 17.68 -15.54
N ARG A 129 4.49 17.70 -15.04
CA ARG A 129 4.21 17.89 -13.61
C ARG A 129 4.88 16.83 -12.74
N LYS A 130 4.82 15.56 -13.15
CA LYS A 130 5.48 14.46 -12.44
C LYS A 130 7.01 14.62 -12.44
N SER A 131 7.58 15.08 -13.54
CA SER A 131 9.01 15.37 -13.66
C SER A 131 9.43 16.50 -12.72
N CYS A 132 8.67 17.60 -12.67
CA CYS A 132 8.92 18.70 -11.73
C CYS A 132 8.87 18.24 -10.27
N MET A 133 7.87 17.43 -9.90
CA MET A 133 7.77 16.88 -8.55
C MET A 133 8.95 15.96 -8.20
N LYS A 134 9.43 15.18 -9.18
CA LYS A 134 10.60 14.30 -9.00
C LYS A 134 11.88 15.13 -8.79
N LEU A 135 12.12 16.12 -9.64
CA LEU A 135 13.28 17.01 -9.53
C LEU A 135 13.31 17.77 -8.19
N SER A 136 12.14 18.21 -7.71
CA SER A 136 12.03 18.83 -6.38
C SER A 136 12.28 17.83 -5.24
N SER A 137 11.83 16.58 -5.36
CA SER A 137 12.17 15.55 -4.36
C SER A 137 13.65 15.16 -4.34
N GLU A 138 14.38 15.43 -5.42
CA GLU A 138 15.84 15.29 -5.51
C GLU A 138 16.59 16.52 -4.95
N GLY A 139 15.88 17.50 -4.37
CA GLY A 139 16.48 18.67 -3.71
C GLY A 139 16.71 19.89 -4.59
N LYS A 140 16.25 19.89 -5.85
CA LYS A 140 16.43 21.04 -6.76
C LYS A 140 15.47 22.18 -6.41
N ASN A 141 15.96 23.42 -6.50
CA ASN A 141 15.14 24.62 -6.28
C ASN A 141 14.12 24.80 -7.42
N PRO A 142 12.88 25.30 -7.17
CA PRO A 142 11.94 25.72 -8.20
C PRO A 142 12.52 26.41 -9.45
N ASP A 143 13.51 27.31 -9.31
CA ASP A 143 14.16 27.97 -10.44
C ASP A 143 14.96 27.00 -11.34
N GLU A 144 15.66 26.03 -10.73
CA GLU A 144 16.40 25.00 -11.46
C GLU A 144 15.44 24.04 -12.16
N VAL A 145 14.34 23.68 -11.48
CA VAL A 145 13.28 22.86 -12.06
C VAL A 145 12.65 23.56 -13.26
N ALA A 146 12.39 24.87 -13.16
CA ALA A 146 11.85 25.69 -14.24
C ALA A 146 12.77 25.67 -15.47
N LYS A 147 14.08 25.88 -15.27
CA LYS A 147 15.09 25.83 -16.35
C LYS A 147 15.16 24.45 -17.01
N LEU A 148 15.15 23.38 -16.22
CA LEU A 148 15.27 22.00 -16.75
C LEU A 148 14.02 21.52 -17.49
N THR A 149 12.86 22.06 -17.15
CA THR A 149 11.57 21.59 -17.70
C THR A 149 10.96 22.56 -18.69
N GLY A 150 11.50 23.75 -18.89
CA GLY A 150 10.88 24.78 -19.76
C GLY A 150 9.51 25.22 -19.25
N VAL A 151 9.30 25.16 -17.94
CA VAL A 151 8.04 25.54 -17.27
C VAL A 151 8.27 26.81 -16.48
N ASP A 152 7.29 27.72 -16.51
CA ASP A 152 7.31 28.94 -15.71
C ASP A 152 7.47 28.64 -14.20
N VAL A 153 8.35 29.38 -13.54
CA VAL A 153 8.70 29.19 -12.13
C VAL A 153 7.51 29.37 -11.19
N LYS A 154 6.54 30.23 -11.52
CA LYS A 154 5.31 30.40 -10.72
C LYS A 154 4.43 29.16 -10.84
N LEU A 155 4.36 28.57 -12.03
CA LEU A 155 3.61 27.32 -12.24
C LEU A 155 4.25 26.14 -11.51
N VAL A 156 5.59 26.01 -11.56
CA VAL A 156 6.34 25.01 -10.77
C VAL A 156 6.05 25.20 -9.28
N SER A 157 6.18 26.42 -8.77
CA SER A 157 5.91 26.76 -7.37
C SER A 157 4.48 26.41 -6.95
N ARG A 158 3.49 26.66 -7.81
CA ARG A 158 2.08 26.28 -7.58
C ARG A 158 1.92 24.77 -7.45
N TRP A 159 2.58 23.98 -8.30
CA TRP A 159 2.51 22.52 -8.23
C TRP A 159 3.17 21.97 -6.98
N LEU A 160 4.28 22.55 -6.55
CA LEU A 160 4.96 22.13 -5.32
C LEU A 160 4.17 22.47 -4.06
N LYS A 161 3.45 23.61 -4.05
CA LYS A 161 2.56 24.00 -2.95
C LYS A 161 1.32 23.11 -2.84
N SER A 162 0.77 22.64 -3.96
CA SER A 162 -0.38 21.72 -4.02
C SER A 162 -0.07 20.29 -3.54
N LYS A 163 1.16 20.00 -3.10
CA LYS A 163 1.60 18.70 -2.56
C LYS A 163 1.16 18.48 -1.11
N PHE A 164 0.59 19.49 -0.46
CA PHE A 164 0.12 19.50 0.92
C PHE A 164 -1.36 19.84 1.02
#